data_AF-A0A1A1XK16-F1
#
_entry.id   AF-A0A1A1XK16-F1
#
_cell.length_a   1.000
_cell.length_b   1.000
_cell.length_c   1.000
_cell.angle_alpha   90.00
_cell.angle_beta   90.00
_cell.angle_gamma   90.00
#
_symmetry.space_group_name_H-M   'P 1'
#
loop_
_entity.id
_entity.type
_entity.pdbx_description
1 polymer ?
#
loop_
_entity_poly.entity_id
_entity_poly.type
_entity_poly.pdbx_seq_one_letter_code
_entity_poly.pdbx_strand_id
1 'polypeptide(L)'
;RRHPRGRTPHAHRHPAPLVGPLAGGVLVGGLGWQWIFFVNVPIGILGLALAVWLVPVLPTQPHRFDVLGVVLSGIGMFLIVFALQEGQSRHWAPWVWATGAVGIAVMVGFVCWQAVNTAEPLIPLRIFKDRDFGLANLGVATIGFAVTAMILPLMFYAQTVCGLSPIRSALLTAPTAIASGVLAPVVGRIVDRAHPTPVIGFGFSAMAIGLTWLAFEMTPTTPIWRLLLPQLVMGVGMAFIWSPLAATATRNLPPDLAGAGSGVYNATRQVGSVLGSAGIAAYMTSRIGAEMPGAASAAPRGEGAVAQLPAFLHAPFAAAMSQAMLLPAFVALFGVVAALFLLGFDAEPAFAPNPEPYLDPRDDDDDDYVEFTVSHHGSDDEPDDEAATDVFRAPAWENLYAEFMAESDGTAPRD
;
A
#
# COMPACT_ATOMS: atom_id res chain seq x y z
N ARG A 1 27.22 -32.61 -30.34
CA ARG A 1 27.92 -31.79 -29.30
C ARG A 1 26.89 -31.37 -28.27
N ARG A 2 27.05 -31.78 -27.01
CA ARG A 2 26.06 -31.64 -25.92
C ARG A 2 26.07 -30.22 -25.35
N HIS A 3 24.90 -29.61 -25.20
CA HIS A 3 24.68 -28.37 -24.45
C HIS A 3 25.03 -28.56 -22.96
N PRO A 4 25.73 -27.61 -22.29
CA PRO A 4 25.92 -27.67 -20.86
C PRO A 4 24.67 -27.15 -20.14
N ARG A 5 24.13 -27.97 -19.23
CA ARG A 5 23.02 -27.61 -18.34
C ARG A 5 23.45 -26.49 -17.40
N GLY A 6 22.69 -25.39 -17.39
CA GLY A 6 22.83 -24.31 -16.42
C GLY A 6 22.59 -24.82 -15.00
N ARG A 7 23.60 -24.65 -14.14
CA ARG A 7 23.44 -24.77 -12.68
C ARG A 7 22.64 -23.55 -12.20
N THR A 8 21.42 -23.77 -11.76
CA THR A 8 20.68 -22.81 -10.93
C THR A 8 21.42 -22.62 -9.61
N PRO A 9 21.79 -21.39 -9.21
CA PRO A 9 22.31 -21.16 -7.87
C PRO A 9 21.20 -21.43 -6.86
N HIS A 10 21.42 -22.36 -5.94
CA HIS A 10 20.58 -22.52 -4.77
C HIS A 10 20.61 -21.20 -3.98
N ALA A 11 19.52 -20.45 -4.04
CA ALA A 11 19.32 -19.27 -3.21
C ALA A 11 19.42 -19.70 -1.74
N HIS A 12 20.50 -19.27 -1.08
CA HIS A 12 20.69 -19.41 0.35
C HIS A 12 19.51 -18.72 1.06
N ARG A 13 18.59 -19.53 1.59
CA ARG A 13 17.49 -19.10 2.44
C ARG A 13 18.07 -18.69 3.79
N HIS A 14 18.44 -17.42 3.94
CA HIS A 14 18.68 -16.86 5.27
C HIS A 14 17.34 -16.44 5.89
N PRO A 15 17.05 -16.80 7.14
CA PRO A 15 15.93 -16.23 7.89
C PRO A 15 16.27 -14.79 8.30
N ALA A 16 16.23 -13.87 7.32
CA ALA A 16 16.33 -12.43 7.54
C ALA A 16 15.27 -11.84 8.51
N PRO A 17 14.04 -12.38 8.68
CA PRO A 17 13.01 -11.70 9.49
C PRO A 17 13.31 -11.61 10.99
N LEU A 18 14.18 -12.48 11.53
CA LEU A 18 14.44 -12.57 12.98
C LEU A 18 15.68 -11.79 13.42
N VAL A 19 16.56 -11.41 12.48
CA VAL A 19 17.81 -10.72 12.81
C VAL A 19 17.54 -9.32 13.35
N GLY A 20 16.54 -8.62 12.82
CA GLY A 20 16.22 -7.24 13.22
C GLY A 20 15.86 -7.07 14.71
N PRO A 21 14.78 -7.71 15.20
CA PRO A 21 14.36 -7.58 16.61
C PRO A 21 15.39 -8.13 17.60
N LEU A 22 16.06 -9.23 17.26
CA LEU A 22 17.08 -9.85 18.12
C LEU A 22 18.36 -9.01 18.18
N ALA A 23 18.86 -8.53 17.03
CA ALA A 23 20.04 -7.67 16.99
C ALA A 23 19.75 -6.33 17.67
N GLY A 24 18.60 -5.71 17.41
CA GLY A 24 18.18 -4.46 18.05
C GLY A 24 18.10 -4.58 19.58
N GLY A 25 17.56 -5.70 20.08
CA GLY A 25 17.50 -5.97 21.52
C GLY A 25 18.86 -6.13 22.18
N VAL A 26 19.79 -6.85 21.53
CA VAL A 26 21.16 -7.04 22.04
C VAL A 26 21.96 -5.72 22.00
N LEU A 27 21.79 -4.91 20.94
CA LEU A 27 22.45 -3.62 20.79
C LEU A 27 22.03 -2.64 21.89
N VAL A 28 20.73 -2.49 22.13
CA VAL A 28 20.18 -1.58 23.15
C VAL A 28 20.48 -2.07 24.57
N GLY A 29 20.44 -3.39 24.79
CA GLY A 29 20.67 -3.98 26.11
C GLY A 29 22.14 -4.00 26.56
N GLY A 30 23.10 -3.98 25.62
CA GLY A 30 24.53 -4.05 25.94
C GLY A 30 25.32 -2.78 25.62
N LEU A 31 25.25 -2.31 24.38
CA LEU A 31 26.18 -1.30 23.85
C LEU A 31 25.62 0.13 23.90
N GLY A 32 24.34 0.27 24.26
CA GLY A 32 23.62 1.54 24.28
C GLY A 32 22.88 1.80 22.98
N TRP A 33 21.79 2.56 23.08
CA TRP A 33 20.86 2.80 21.97
C TRP A 33 21.51 3.39 20.72
N GLN A 34 22.61 4.15 20.85
CA GLN A 34 23.31 4.80 19.73
C GLN A 34 23.82 3.80 18.68
N TRP A 35 24.10 2.56 19.09
CA TRP A 35 24.60 1.52 18.19
C TRP A 35 23.59 1.06 17.14
N ILE A 36 22.30 1.36 17.31
CA ILE A 36 21.31 1.17 16.25
C ILE A 36 21.65 2.02 15.01
N PHE A 37 22.34 3.15 15.17
CA PHE A 37 22.82 3.97 14.05
C PHE A 37 24.15 3.46 13.51
N PHE A 38 25.11 3.15 14.40
CA PHE A 38 26.44 2.69 13.98
C PHE A 38 26.43 1.40 13.19
N VAL A 39 25.51 0.47 13.46
CA VAL A 39 25.39 -0.78 12.67
C VAL A 39 24.97 -0.53 11.23
N ASN A 40 24.21 0.54 10.96
CA ASN A 40 23.78 0.89 9.60
C ASN A 40 24.90 1.53 8.76
N VAL A 41 25.85 2.22 9.40
CA VAL A 41 26.98 2.89 8.71
C VAL A 41 27.80 1.94 7.83
N PRO A 42 28.36 0.80 8.32
CA PRO A 42 29.16 -0.09 7.49
C PRO A 42 28.34 -0.75 6.38
N ILE A 43 27.06 -1.04 6.64
CA ILE A 43 26.13 -1.59 5.64
C ILE A 43 25.92 -0.56 4.51
N GLY A 44 25.74 0.72 4.86
CA GLY A 44 25.61 1.81 3.90
C GLY A 44 26.87 2.05 3.08
N ILE A 45 28.06 2.02 3.71
CA ILE A 45 29.35 2.12 3.01
C ILE A 45 29.51 0.96 2.03
N LEU A 46 29.23 -0.27 2.45
CA LEU A 46 29.33 -1.45 1.59
C LEU A 46 28.33 -1.35 0.43
N GLY A 47 27.10 -0.92 0.68
CA GLY A 47 26.08 -0.71 -0.35
C GLY A 47 26.52 0.34 -1.38
N LEU A 48 27.09 1.45 -0.94
CA LEU A 48 27.62 2.50 -1.83
C LEU A 48 28.81 1.99 -2.65
N ALA A 49 29.74 1.27 -2.02
CA ALA A 49 30.88 0.68 -2.70
C ALA A 49 30.45 -0.34 -3.78
N LEU A 50 29.48 -1.20 -3.44
CA LEU A 50 28.90 -2.16 -4.39
C LEU A 50 28.13 -1.46 -5.50
N ALA A 51 27.41 -0.37 -5.22
CA ALA A 51 26.71 0.40 -6.24
C ALA A 51 27.70 1.01 -7.24
N VAL A 52 28.77 1.65 -6.77
CA VAL A 52 29.83 2.21 -7.62
C VAL A 52 30.53 1.13 -8.46
N TRP A 53 30.69 -0.07 -7.90
CA TRP A 53 31.39 -1.17 -8.57
C TRP A 53 30.52 -1.95 -9.56
N LEU A 54 29.23 -2.14 -9.26
CA LEU A 54 28.37 -3.10 -9.96
C LEU A 54 27.28 -2.45 -10.82
N VAL A 55 26.90 -1.20 -10.55
CA VAL A 55 25.88 -0.50 -11.36
C VAL A 55 26.53 0.01 -12.65
N PRO A 56 26.09 -0.47 -13.82
CA PRO A 56 26.61 0.01 -15.09
C PRO A 56 26.25 1.48 -15.30
N VAL A 57 27.09 2.21 -16.04
CA VAL A 57 26.79 3.60 -16.43
C VAL A 57 25.60 3.58 -17.38
N LEU A 58 24.42 3.97 -16.89
CA LEU A 58 23.24 4.15 -17.71
C LEU A 58 23.30 5.51 -18.43
N PRO A 59 22.71 5.63 -19.64
CA PRO A 59 22.56 6.91 -20.32
C PRO A 59 21.85 7.92 -19.42
N THR A 60 22.50 9.04 -19.12
CA THR A 60 21.91 10.13 -18.34
C THR A 60 21.09 11.01 -19.27
N GLN A 61 19.78 11.14 -19.02
CA GLN A 61 18.99 12.17 -19.68
C GLN A 61 18.98 13.45 -18.82
N PRO A 62 19.11 14.64 -19.43
CA PRO A 62 19.00 15.90 -18.70
C PRO A 62 17.57 16.07 -18.19
N HIS A 63 17.36 15.87 -16.88
CA HIS A 63 16.05 16.08 -16.23
C HIS A 63 15.99 17.48 -15.62
N ARG A 64 14.83 18.12 -15.71
CA ARG A 64 14.51 19.36 -15.00
C ARG A 64 13.86 19.02 -13.67
N PHE A 65 14.46 19.47 -12.58
CA PHE A 65 13.96 19.18 -11.24
C PHE A 65 12.83 20.15 -10.86
N ASP A 66 11.65 19.62 -10.53
CA ASP A 66 10.51 20.41 -10.05
C ASP A 66 10.69 20.84 -8.58
N VAL A 67 11.57 21.82 -8.36
CA VAL A 67 11.87 22.36 -7.03
C VAL A 67 10.62 22.90 -6.36
N LEU A 68 9.75 23.59 -7.12
CA LEU A 68 8.53 24.18 -6.57
C LEU A 68 7.56 23.10 -6.10
N GLY A 69 7.35 22.05 -6.89
CA GLY A 69 6.55 20.89 -6.51
C GLY A 69 7.08 20.22 -5.24
N VAL A 70 8.40 20.03 -5.13
CA VAL A 70 9.03 19.47 -3.94
C VAL A 70 8.76 20.34 -2.70
N VAL A 71 8.96 21.67 -2.80
CA VAL A 71 8.72 22.59 -1.68
C VAL A 71 7.26 22.62 -1.27
N LEU A 72 6.33 22.69 -2.24
CA LEU A 72 4.89 22.68 -1.96
C LEU A 72 4.45 21.38 -1.28
N SER A 73 4.90 20.23 -1.78
CA SER A 73 4.58 18.92 -1.17
C SER A 73 5.13 18.80 0.25
N GLY A 74 6.36 19.26 0.48
CA GLY A 74 7.01 19.25 1.80
C GLY A 74 6.30 20.15 2.80
N ILE A 75 5.98 21.39 2.44
CA ILE A 75 5.26 22.33 3.31
C ILE A 75 3.84 21.84 3.58
N GLY A 76 3.09 21.42 2.55
CA GLY A 76 1.72 20.94 2.72
C GLY A 76 1.65 19.73 3.64
N MET A 77 2.52 18.74 3.44
CA MET A 77 2.61 17.55 4.29
C MET A 77 3.00 17.91 5.73
N PHE A 78 4.01 18.77 5.90
CA PHE A 78 4.46 19.23 7.21
C PHE A 78 3.31 19.87 8.00
N LEU A 79 2.58 20.81 7.40
CA LEU A 79 1.48 21.52 8.08
C LEU A 79 0.34 20.58 8.49
N ILE A 80 -0.04 19.63 7.62
CA ILE A 80 -1.09 18.64 7.92
C ILE A 80 -0.66 17.75 9.10
N VAL A 81 0.54 17.19 9.02
CA VAL A 81 1.07 16.29 10.06
C VAL A 81 1.26 17.03 11.38
N PHE A 82 1.79 18.25 11.33
CA PHE A 82 2.00 19.09 12.49
C PHE A 82 0.67 19.42 13.19
N ALA A 83 -0.36 19.80 12.43
CA ALA A 83 -1.69 20.07 12.98
C ALA A 83 -2.30 18.81 13.65
N LEU A 84 -2.12 17.63 13.05
CA LEU A 84 -2.60 16.37 13.65
C LEU A 84 -1.86 16.01 14.94
N GLN A 85 -0.55 16.24 15.00
CA GLN A 85 0.26 15.93 16.18
C GLN A 85 0.00 16.91 17.34
N GLU A 86 -0.04 18.22 17.07
CA GLU A 86 -0.29 19.24 18.10
C GLU A 86 -1.78 19.40 18.45
N GLY A 87 -2.70 18.84 17.66
CA GLY A 87 -4.12 19.06 17.84
C GLY A 87 -4.61 18.69 19.24
N GLN A 88 -4.27 17.52 19.75
CA GLN A 88 -4.70 17.11 21.09
C GLN A 88 -3.99 17.88 22.21
N SER A 89 -2.66 18.10 22.11
CA SER A 89 -1.89 18.82 23.14
C SER A 89 -2.35 20.27 23.30
N ARG A 90 -2.95 20.83 22.25
CA ARG A 90 -3.47 22.20 22.17
C ARG A 90 -4.99 22.28 22.24
N HIS A 91 -5.65 21.18 22.62
CA HIS A 91 -7.11 21.08 22.73
C HIS A 91 -7.86 21.55 21.47
N TRP A 92 -7.28 21.28 20.29
CA TRP A 92 -7.80 21.67 18.99
C TRP A 92 -8.08 23.17 18.88
N ALA A 93 -7.16 23.99 19.42
CA ALA A 93 -7.23 25.43 19.32
C ALA A 93 -7.44 25.89 17.86
N PRO A 94 -8.13 27.02 17.63
CA PRO A 94 -8.45 27.48 16.26
C PRO A 94 -7.26 27.57 15.30
N TRP A 95 -6.07 27.90 15.82
CA TRP A 95 -4.87 27.95 15.00
C TRP A 95 -4.45 26.58 14.45
N VAL A 96 -4.70 25.48 15.16
CA VAL A 96 -4.42 24.11 14.69
C VAL A 96 -5.28 23.80 13.47
N TRP A 97 -6.58 24.10 13.55
CA TRP A 97 -7.50 23.95 12.42
C TRP A 97 -7.08 24.82 11.23
N ALA A 98 -6.66 26.06 11.50
CA ALA A 98 -6.13 26.95 10.46
C ALA A 98 -4.86 26.37 9.83
N THR A 99 -3.91 25.86 10.61
CA THR A 99 -2.69 25.22 10.10
C THR A 99 -3.01 23.99 9.23
N GLY A 100 -3.94 23.14 9.67
CA GLY A 100 -4.42 22.01 8.88
C GLY A 100 -5.09 22.43 7.58
N ALA A 101 -5.96 23.44 7.63
CA ALA A 101 -6.64 23.98 6.46
C ALA A 101 -5.64 24.61 5.45
N VAL A 102 -4.64 25.35 5.93
CA VAL A 102 -3.55 25.87 5.09
C VAL A 102 -2.74 24.72 4.49
N GLY A 103 -2.42 23.69 5.26
CA GLY A 103 -1.75 22.49 4.75
C GLY A 103 -2.53 21.81 3.62
N ILE A 104 -3.84 21.65 3.77
CA ILE A 104 -4.73 21.13 2.72
C ILE A 104 -4.72 22.07 1.51
N ALA A 105 -4.83 23.37 1.70
CA ALA A 105 -4.80 24.34 0.60
C ALA A 105 -3.47 24.30 -0.18
N VAL A 106 -2.33 24.18 0.53
CA VAL A 106 -1.01 24.01 -0.10
C VAL A 106 -0.92 22.69 -0.86
N MET A 107 -1.50 21.61 -0.33
CA MET A 107 -1.53 20.31 -1.02
C MET A 107 -2.40 20.36 -2.28
N VAL A 108 -3.54 21.06 -2.23
CA VAL A 108 -4.37 21.33 -3.43
C VAL A 108 -3.57 22.16 -4.44
N GLY A 109 -2.86 23.20 -3.98
CA GLY A 109 -1.97 24.00 -4.80
C GLY A 109 -0.85 23.18 -5.45
N PHE A 110 -0.28 22.22 -4.73
CA PHE A 110 0.69 21.26 -5.27
C PHE A 110 0.07 20.42 -6.40
N VAL A 111 -1.12 19.86 -6.20
CA VAL A 111 -1.81 19.05 -7.24
C VAL A 111 -2.12 19.91 -8.47
N CYS A 112 -2.60 21.14 -8.29
CA CYS A 112 -2.83 22.09 -9.38
C CYS A 112 -1.53 22.43 -10.12
N TRP A 113 -0.42 22.64 -9.40
CA TRP A 113 0.89 22.88 -10.00
C TRP A 113 1.36 21.68 -10.83
N GLN A 114 1.22 20.44 -10.31
CA GLN A 114 1.55 19.24 -11.07
C GLN A 114 0.71 19.06 -12.34
N ALA A 115 -0.53 19.54 -12.34
CA ALA A 115 -1.41 19.48 -13.51
C ALA A 115 -1.01 20.49 -14.61
N VAL A 116 -0.52 21.66 -14.22
CA VAL A 116 -0.16 22.74 -15.17
C VAL A 116 1.31 22.66 -15.61
N ASN A 117 2.19 22.06 -14.82
CA ASN A 117 3.62 21.97 -15.11
C ASN A 117 3.90 21.03 -16.30
N THR A 118 4.34 21.60 -17.43
CA THR A 118 4.68 20.88 -18.67
C THR A 118 6.16 20.51 -18.78
N ALA A 119 7.01 20.99 -17.89
CA ALA A 119 8.47 20.96 -18.05
C ALA A 119 9.17 19.78 -17.36
N GLU A 120 8.43 18.70 -17.03
CA GLU A 120 8.77 17.55 -16.15
C GLU A 120 8.21 17.72 -14.73
N PRO A 121 6.91 17.46 -14.52
CA PRO A 121 6.31 17.43 -13.19
C PRO A 121 6.91 16.31 -12.32
N LEU A 122 7.07 16.59 -11.03
CA LEU A 122 7.52 15.60 -10.04
C LEU A 122 6.66 14.33 -10.05
N ILE A 123 5.36 14.51 -10.22
CA ILE A 123 4.36 13.45 -10.32
C ILE A 123 3.63 13.60 -11.66
N PRO A 124 3.97 12.79 -12.67
CA PRO A 124 3.23 12.79 -13.92
C PRO A 124 1.80 12.30 -13.67
N LEU A 125 0.83 13.21 -13.53
CA LEU A 125 -0.55 12.87 -13.12
C LEU A 125 -1.23 11.84 -14.03
N ARG A 126 -0.72 11.66 -15.26
CA ARG A 126 -1.11 10.59 -16.19
C ARG A 126 -1.03 9.18 -15.58
N ILE A 127 -0.16 8.94 -14.59
CA ILE A 127 -0.08 7.64 -13.88
C ILE A 127 -1.38 7.28 -13.16
N PHE A 128 -2.16 8.29 -12.74
CA PHE A 128 -3.46 8.08 -12.07
C PHE A 128 -4.62 7.87 -13.06
N LYS A 129 -4.39 7.92 -14.37
CA LYS A 129 -5.37 7.42 -15.35
C LYS A 129 -5.58 5.92 -15.19
N ASP A 130 -4.54 5.21 -14.77
CA ASP A 130 -4.66 3.82 -14.34
C ASP A 130 -5.32 3.78 -12.95
N ARG A 131 -6.54 3.22 -12.92
CA ARG A 131 -7.34 3.12 -11.70
C ARG A 131 -6.70 2.19 -10.67
N ASP A 132 -6.05 1.12 -11.12
CA ASP A 132 -5.37 0.16 -10.26
C ASP A 132 -4.17 0.81 -9.57
N PHE A 133 -3.45 1.72 -10.23
CA PHE A 133 -2.41 2.54 -9.62
C PHE A 133 -2.95 3.42 -8.48
N GLY A 134 -4.07 4.12 -8.72
CA GLY A 134 -4.72 4.97 -7.71
C GLY A 134 -5.18 4.16 -6.49
N LEU A 135 -5.85 3.03 -6.73
CA LEU A 135 -6.33 2.13 -5.68
C LEU A 135 -5.19 1.44 -4.93
N ALA A 136 -4.11 1.06 -5.62
CA ALA A 136 -2.92 0.51 -5.00
C ALA A 136 -2.20 1.55 -4.11
N ASN A 137 -2.20 2.83 -4.50
CA ASN A 137 -1.70 3.92 -3.67
C ASN A 137 -2.57 4.14 -2.42
N LEU A 138 -3.90 4.09 -2.55
CA LEU A 138 -4.79 4.12 -1.39
C LEU A 138 -4.51 2.94 -0.46
N GLY A 139 -4.41 1.73 -1.03
CA GLY A 139 -4.04 0.52 -0.28
C GLY A 139 -2.71 0.68 0.45
N VAL A 140 -1.65 1.15 -0.20
CA VAL A 140 -0.33 1.29 0.43
C VAL A 140 -0.31 2.35 1.52
N ALA A 141 -1.06 3.44 1.37
CA ALA A 141 -1.28 4.41 2.45
C ALA A 141 -2.01 3.76 3.63
N THR A 142 -3.06 2.98 3.38
CA THR A 142 -3.83 2.28 4.42
C THR A 142 -2.98 1.30 5.22
N ILE A 143 -2.19 0.44 4.56
CA ILE A 143 -1.30 -0.48 5.29
C ILE A 143 -0.18 0.27 6.01
N GLY A 144 0.40 1.31 5.41
CA GLY A 144 1.39 2.17 6.06
C GLY A 144 0.85 2.79 7.34
N PHE A 145 -0.38 3.31 7.30
CA PHE A 145 -1.09 3.82 8.46
C PHE A 145 -1.26 2.72 9.52
N ALA A 146 -1.84 1.58 9.14
CA ALA A 146 -2.20 0.52 10.09
C ALA A 146 -0.97 -0.08 10.79
N VAL A 147 0.10 -0.36 10.06
CA VAL A 147 1.36 -0.88 10.60
C VAL A 147 2.00 0.10 11.57
N THR A 148 1.99 1.39 11.26
CA THR A 148 2.62 2.38 12.13
C THR A 148 1.76 2.65 13.37
N ALA A 149 0.44 2.70 13.19
CA ALA A 149 -0.52 2.95 14.25
C ALA A 149 -0.65 1.79 15.24
N MET A 150 -0.43 0.53 14.84
CA MET A 150 -0.54 -0.61 15.77
C MET A 150 0.64 -0.75 16.74
N ILE A 151 1.83 -0.24 16.38
CA ILE A 151 3.07 -0.54 17.12
C ILE A 151 3.04 0.09 18.52
N LEU A 152 2.73 1.39 18.62
CA LEU A 152 2.80 2.11 19.89
C LEU A 152 1.83 1.55 20.96
N PRO A 153 0.53 1.34 20.68
CA PRO A 153 -0.38 0.77 21.66
C PRO A 153 0.04 -0.62 22.13
N LEU A 154 0.50 -1.47 21.20
CA LEU A 154 0.98 -2.81 21.53
C LEU A 154 2.22 -2.76 22.43
N MET A 155 3.20 -1.93 22.10
CA MET A 155 4.44 -1.81 22.89
C MET A 155 4.16 -1.25 24.29
N PHE A 156 3.32 -0.23 24.41
CA PHE A 156 2.96 0.34 25.71
C PHE A 156 2.13 -0.62 26.55
N TYR A 157 1.17 -1.33 25.97
CA TYR A 157 0.45 -2.39 26.68
C TYR A 157 1.39 -3.50 27.15
N ALA A 158 2.25 -4.03 26.27
CA ALA A 158 3.17 -5.11 26.61
C ALA A 158 4.16 -4.74 27.72
N GLN A 159 4.70 -3.51 27.70
CA GLN A 159 5.68 -3.07 28.70
C GLN A 159 5.01 -2.65 30.01
N THR A 160 3.93 -1.88 29.95
CA THR A 160 3.33 -1.26 31.13
C THR A 160 2.32 -2.16 31.84
N VAL A 161 1.54 -2.96 31.09
CA VAL A 161 0.51 -3.86 31.64
C VAL A 161 1.05 -5.27 31.82
N CYS A 162 1.67 -5.84 30.78
CA CYS A 162 2.21 -7.20 30.89
C CYS A 162 3.58 -7.26 31.61
N GLY A 163 4.20 -6.12 31.91
CA GLY A 163 5.50 -6.05 32.59
C GLY A 163 6.65 -6.62 31.76
N LEU A 164 6.51 -6.70 30.44
CA LEU A 164 7.53 -7.26 29.55
C LEU A 164 8.69 -6.27 29.35
N SER A 165 9.90 -6.81 29.25
CA SER A 165 11.06 -6.01 28.84
C SER A 165 10.88 -5.53 27.39
N PRO A 166 11.54 -4.43 26.97
CA PRO A 166 11.45 -3.91 25.60
C PRO A 166 11.71 -4.98 24.53
N ILE A 167 12.67 -5.88 24.77
CA ILE A 167 13.01 -6.98 23.88
C ILE A 167 11.86 -8.00 23.79
N ARG A 168 11.27 -8.39 24.93
CA ARG A 168 10.14 -9.33 24.96
C ARG A 168 8.89 -8.74 24.31
N SER A 169 8.65 -7.44 24.49
CA SER A 169 7.58 -6.72 23.82
C SER A 169 7.78 -6.70 22.30
N ALA A 170 8.99 -6.40 21.84
CA ALA A 170 9.32 -6.46 20.41
C ALA A 170 9.16 -7.88 19.83
N LEU A 171 9.49 -8.93 20.60
CA LEU A 171 9.29 -10.32 20.18
C LEU A 171 7.82 -10.69 19.95
N LEU A 172 6.84 -9.94 20.49
CA LEU A 172 5.42 -10.15 20.19
C LEU A 172 5.10 -9.93 18.70
N THR A 173 5.88 -9.12 17.99
CA THR A 173 5.68 -8.87 16.54
C THR A 173 6.42 -9.88 15.66
N ALA A 174 7.27 -10.74 16.25
CA ALA A 174 8.00 -11.76 15.51
C ALA A 174 7.10 -12.73 14.72
N PRO A 175 5.96 -13.23 15.25
CA PRO A 175 5.05 -14.07 14.48
C PRO A 175 4.54 -13.40 13.19
N THR A 176 4.30 -12.09 13.23
CA THR A 176 3.89 -11.30 12.05
C THR A 176 4.98 -11.32 10.98
N ALA A 177 6.24 -11.12 11.37
CA ALA A 177 7.38 -11.16 10.45
C ALA A 177 7.68 -12.58 9.93
N ILE A 178 7.54 -13.60 10.78
CA ILE A 178 7.74 -15.00 10.38
C ILE A 178 6.66 -15.43 9.40
N ALA A 179 5.37 -15.24 9.73
CA ALA A 179 4.27 -15.65 8.87
C ALA A 179 4.31 -14.93 7.53
N SER A 180 4.59 -13.61 7.52
CA SER A 180 4.71 -12.86 6.27
C SER A 180 5.90 -13.31 5.42
N GLY A 181 7.07 -13.54 6.04
CA GLY A 181 8.25 -14.04 5.34
C GLY A 181 8.11 -15.47 4.79
N VAL A 182 7.44 -16.35 5.53
CA VAL A 182 7.17 -17.74 5.10
C VAL A 182 6.18 -17.77 3.94
N LEU A 183 5.17 -16.91 3.95
CA LEU A 183 4.15 -16.84 2.91
C LEU A 183 4.57 -16.01 1.69
N ALA A 184 5.57 -15.14 1.80
CA ALA A 184 6.00 -14.28 0.70
C ALA A 184 6.26 -15.02 -0.64
N PRO A 185 6.97 -16.19 -0.68
CA PRO A 185 7.17 -16.92 -1.94
C PRO A 185 5.90 -17.57 -2.48
N VAL A 186 4.95 -17.91 -1.61
CA VAL A 186 3.66 -18.49 -2.00
C VAL A 186 2.79 -17.41 -2.62
N VAL A 187 2.66 -16.27 -1.92
CA VAL A 187 1.89 -15.12 -2.41
C VAL A 187 2.48 -14.57 -3.70
N GLY A 188 3.80 -14.48 -3.84
CA GLY A 188 4.42 -14.04 -5.10
C GLY A 188 3.97 -14.89 -6.30
N ARG A 189 3.91 -16.22 -6.15
CA ARG A 189 3.40 -17.11 -7.21
C ARG A 189 1.90 -16.97 -7.47
N ILE A 190 1.12 -16.62 -6.44
CA ILE A 190 -0.32 -16.37 -6.56
C ILE A 190 -0.53 -15.08 -7.35
N VAL A 191 0.19 -14.00 -7.03
CA VAL A 191 0.09 -12.69 -7.69
C VAL A 191 0.37 -12.75 -9.19
N ASP A 192 1.25 -13.65 -9.62
CA ASP A 192 1.54 -13.82 -11.05
C ASP A 192 0.34 -14.34 -11.86
N ARG A 193 -0.61 -15.02 -11.21
CA ARG A 193 -1.70 -15.76 -11.88
C ARG A 193 -3.11 -15.36 -11.43
N ALA A 194 -3.25 -14.79 -10.24
CA ALA A 194 -4.54 -14.50 -9.62
C ALA A 194 -4.88 -13.02 -9.70
N HIS A 195 -6.15 -12.72 -9.95
CA HIS A 195 -6.67 -11.36 -9.92
C HIS A 195 -6.33 -10.66 -8.59
N PRO A 196 -5.91 -9.37 -8.59
CA PRO A 196 -5.44 -8.70 -7.39
C PRO A 196 -6.52 -8.52 -6.31
N THR A 197 -7.79 -8.32 -6.71
CA THR A 197 -8.96 -8.11 -5.83
C THR A 197 -9.10 -9.14 -4.70
N PRO A 198 -9.26 -10.45 -4.95
CA PRO A 198 -9.41 -11.43 -3.88
C PRO A 198 -8.16 -11.57 -3.01
N VAL A 199 -6.97 -11.37 -3.58
CA VAL A 199 -5.69 -11.50 -2.87
C VAL A 199 -5.52 -10.35 -1.88
N ILE A 200 -5.64 -9.11 -2.36
CA ILE A 200 -5.49 -7.89 -1.53
C ILE A 200 -6.66 -7.76 -0.55
N GLY A 201 -7.89 -8.08 -0.99
CA GLY A 201 -9.08 -8.06 -0.16
C GLY A 201 -8.99 -9.04 1.01
N PHE A 202 -8.49 -10.26 0.77
CA PHE A 202 -8.18 -11.22 1.83
C PHE A 202 -7.12 -10.67 2.78
N GLY A 203 -6.05 -10.08 2.24
CA GLY A 203 -4.98 -9.48 3.03
C GLY A 203 -5.47 -8.42 4.01
N PHE A 204 -6.22 -7.43 3.53
CA PHE A 204 -6.78 -6.37 4.38
C PHE A 204 -7.83 -6.89 5.36
N SER A 205 -8.64 -7.88 4.96
CA SER A 205 -9.62 -8.51 5.85
C SER A 205 -8.92 -9.25 7.00
N ALA A 206 -7.89 -10.05 6.69
CA ALA A 206 -7.08 -10.72 7.70
C ALA A 206 -6.39 -9.72 8.63
N MET A 207 -5.88 -8.60 8.09
CA MET A 207 -5.30 -7.52 8.90
C MET A 207 -6.32 -6.88 9.84
N ALA A 208 -7.52 -6.54 9.34
CA ALA A 208 -8.59 -5.97 10.15
C ALA A 208 -9.04 -6.93 11.26
N ILE A 209 -9.27 -8.20 10.92
CA ILE A 209 -9.63 -9.26 11.88
C ILE A 209 -8.53 -9.43 12.92
N GLY A 210 -7.27 -9.49 12.51
CA GLY A 210 -6.13 -9.64 13.42
C GLY A 210 -5.97 -8.46 14.36
N LEU A 211 -6.13 -7.22 13.88
CA LEU A 211 -6.08 -6.02 14.72
C LEU A 211 -7.25 -5.97 15.71
N THR A 212 -8.47 -6.28 15.27
CA THR A 212 -9.65 -6.33 16.14
C THR A 212 -9.54 -7.45 17.18
N TRP A 213 -9.09 -8.64 16.78
CA TRP A 213 -8.84 -9.74 17.70
C TRP A 213 -7.79 -9.37 18.74
N LEU A 214 -6.68 -8.75 18.31
CA LEU A 214 -5.66 -8.27 19.23
C LEU A 214 -6.23 -7.26 20.23
N ALA A 215 -7.06 -6.31 19.77
CA ALA A 215 -7.73 -5.34 20.64
C ALA A 215 -8.54 -6.02 21.75
N PHE A 216 -9.31 -7.08 21.43
CA PHE A 216 -10.08 -7.82 22.44
C PHE A 216 -9.21 -8.61 23.42
N GLU A 217 -8.04 -9.09 22.99
CA GLU A 217 -7.11 -9.82 23.85
C GLU A 217 -6.27 -8.88 24.74
N MET A 218 -6.27 -7.56 24.52
CA MET A 218 -5.49 -6.59 25.32
C MET A 218 -6.13 -6.34 26.70
N THR A 219 -6.05 -7.32 27.60
CA THR A 219 -6.50 -7.23 28.99
C THR A 219 -5.36 -7.57 29.97
N PRO A 220 -5.40 -7.12 31.24
CA PRO A 220 -4.32 -7.43 32.20
C PRO A 220 -4.14 -8.91 32.52
N THR A 221 -5.17 -9.74 32.31
CA THR A 221 -5.16 -11.17 32.65
C THR A 221 -4.84 -12.08 31.46
N THR A 222 -4.71 -11.52 30.25
CA THR A 222 -4.47 -12.30 29.05
C THR A 222 -3.08 -12.94 29.06
N PRO A 223 -2.97 -14.26 28.84
CA PRO A 223 -1.68 -14.93 28.72
C PRO A 223 -1.00 -14.55 27.39
N ILE A 224 0.33 -14.36 27.44
CA ILE A 224 1.14 -13.86 26.31
C ILE A 224 0.96 -14.67 25.03
N TRP A 225 0.80 -16.00 25.11
CA TRP A 225 0.65 -16.85 23.93
C TRP A 225 -0.61 -16.52 23.11
N ARG A 226 -1.68 -16.02 23.74
CA ARG A 226 -2.90 -15.59 23.04
C ARG A 226 -2.65 -14.35 22.18
N LEU A 227 -1.76 -13.46 22.60
CA LEU A 227 -1.38 -12.28 21.82
C LEU A 227 -0.60 -12.64 20.55
N LEU A 228 0.00 -13.85 20.49
CA LEU A 228 0.73 -14.30 19.32
C LEU A 228 -0.19 -14.77 18.18
N LEU A 229 -1.42 -15.21 18.50
CA LEU A 229 -2.36 -15.70 17.48
C LEU A 229 -2.86 -14.59 16.55
N PRO A 230 -3.34 -13.42 17.05
CA PRO A 230 -3.67 -12.30 16.18
C PRO A 230 -2.47 -11.82 15.35
N GLN A 231 -1.26 -11.85 15.92
CA GLN A 231 -0.03 -11.47 15.21
C GLN A 231 0.26 -12.41 14.02
N LEU A 232 0.01 -13.72 14.17
CA LEU A 232 0.08 -14.65 13.04
C LEU A 232 -0.92 -14.28 11.94
N VAL A 233 -2.18 -14.01 12.29
CA VAL A 233 -3.23 -13.61 11.33
C VAL A 233 -2.83 -12.33 10.60
N MET A 234 -2.29 -11.34 11.33
CA MET A 234 -1.77 -10.12 10.74
C MET A 234 -0.59 -10.38 9.82
N GLY A 235 0.32 -11.29 10.17
CA GLY A 235 1.44 -11.69 9.31
C GLY A 235 0.98 -12.35 8.01
N VAL A 236 -0.06 -13.18 8.06
CA VAL A 236 -0.73 -13.69 6.86
C VAL A 236 -1.28 -12.52 6.05
N GLY A 237 -2.06 -11.62 6.66
CA GLY A 237 -2.60 -10.45 5.97
C GLY A 237 -1.53 -9.60 5.28
N MET A 238 -0.44 -9.29 5.98
CA MET A 238 0.70 -8.52 5.46
C MET A 238 1.32 -9.15 4.21
N ALA A 239 1.46 -10.48 4.15
CA ALA A 239 1.99 -11.17 2.96
C ALA A 239 1.12 -10.91 1.73
N PHE A 240 -0.20 -10.98 1.91
CA PHE A 240 -1.22 -10.77 0.89
C PHE A 240 -1.52 -9.29 0.59
N ILE A 241 -0.82 -8.36 1.24
CA ILE A 241 -0.94 -6.92 0.94
C ILE A 241 0.33 -6.41 0.27
N TRP A 242 1.51 -6.61 0.87
CA TRP A 242 2.75 -5.96 0.41
C TRP A 242 3.14 -6.33 -1.02
N SER A 243 3.21 -7.63 -1.32
CA SER A 243 3.64 -8.10 -2.64
C SER A 243 2.59 -7.81 -3.73
N PRO A 244 1.28 -8.10 -3.51
CA PRO A 244 0.26 -7.83 -4.51
C PRO A 244 0.09 -6.33 -4.80
N LEU A 245 0.06 -5.46 -3.77
CA LEU A 245 -0.09 -4.01 -4.00
C LEU A 245 1.07 -3.43 -4.80
N ALA A 246 2.31 -3.84 -4.48
CA ALA A 246 3.49 -3.37 -5.20
C ALA A 246 3.45 -3.83 -6.67
N ALA A 247 3.09 -5.10 -6.91
CA ALA A 247 2.94 -5.63 -8.26
C ALA A 247 1.86 -4.89 -9.05
N THR A 248 0.66 -4.73 -8.48
CA THR A 248 -0.45 -3.99 -9.10
C THR A 248 -0.08 -2.55 -9.43
N ALA A 249 0.61 -1.84 -8.53
CA ALA A 249 1.03 -0.46 -8.77
C ALA A 249 2.05 -0.31 -9.92
N THR A 250 2.91 -1.31 -10.15
CA THR A 250 3.97 -1.19 -11.17
C THR A 250 3.65 -1.85 -12.49
N ARG A 251 2.70 -2.79 -12.54
CA ARG A 251 2.51 -3.68 -13.70
C ARG A 251 1.98 -2.99 -14.95
N ASN A 252 1.05 -2.05 -14.80
CA ASN A 252 0.40 -1.36 -15.92
C ASN A 252 1.10 -0.06 -16.32
N LEU A 253 2.18 0.32 -15.61
CA LEU A 253 2.90 1.54 -15.89
C LEU A 253 3.89 1.34 -17.05
N PRO A 254 3.89 2.24 -18.05
CA PRO A 254 4.94 2.31 -19.06
C PRO A 254 6.34 2.38 -18.43
N PRO A 255 7.38 1.78 -19.04
CA PRO A 255 8.74 1.76 -18.48
C PRO A 255 9.33 3.13 -18.16
N ASP A 256 8.96 4.17 -18.91
CA ASP A 256 9.32 5.58 -18.69
C ASP A 256 8.65 6.19 -17.45
N LEU A 257 7.50 5.67 -17.03
CA LEU A 257 6.76 6.12 -15.84
C LEU A 257 6.99 5.24 -14.61
N ALA A 258 7.54 4.04 -14.76
CA ALA A 258 7.74 3.08 -13.68
C ALA A 258 8.58 3.65 -12.51
N GLY A 259 9.62 4.44 -12.82
CA GLY A 259 10.44 5.10 -11.81
C GLY A 259 9.67 6.13 -10.99
N ALA A 260 8.95 7.03 -11.66
CA ALA A 260 8.10 8.03 -11.01
C ALA A 260 6.95 7.37 -10.23
N GLY A 261 6.31 6.35 -10.80
CA GLY A 261 5.23 5.60 -10.15
C GLY A 261 5.69 4.87 -8.88
N SER A 262 6.87 4.26 -8.89
CA SER A 262 7.47 3.66 -7.68
C SER A 262 7.83 4.72 -6.64
N GLY A 263 8.30 5.89 -7.06
CA GLY A 263 8.55 7.04 -6.20
C GLY A 263 7.27 7.50 -5.48
N VAL A 264 6.19 7.70 -6.23
CA VAL A 264 4.87 8.06 -5.71
C VAL A 264 4.34 6.99 -4.78
N TYR A 265 4.41 5.70 -5.15
CA TYR A 265 3.98 4.60 -4.30
C TYR A 265 4.70 4.59 -2.94
N ASN A 266 6.03 4.76 -2.94
CA ASN A 266 6.81 4.82 -1.71
C ASN A 266 6.52 6.08 -0.89
N ALA A 267 6.34 7.24 -1.55
CA ALA A 267 5.96 8.48 -0.88
C ALA A 267 4.59 8.34 -0.21
N THR A 268 3.59 7.84 -0.93
CA THR A 268 2.23 7.59 -0.43
C THR A 268 2.24 6.64 0.78
N ARG A 269 3.06 5.58 0.75
CA ARG A 269 3.26 4.70 1.91
C ARG A 269 3.77 5.47 3.13
N GLN A 270 4.76 6.34 2.93
CA GLN A 270 5.32 7.13 4.03
C GLN A 270 4.31 8.15 4.56
N VAL A 271 3.53 8.78 3.69
CA VAL A 271 2.42 9.65 4.10
C VAL A 271 1.43 8.89 4.99
N GLY A 272 0.97 7.71 4.56
CA GLY A 272 0.11 6.86 5.37
C GLY A 272 0.74 6.51 6.73
N SER A 273 2.03 6.18 6.74
CA SER A 273 2.77 5.83 7.96
C SER A 273 2.88 7.01 8.95
N VAL A 274 3.15 8.21 8.45
CA VAL A 274 3.25 9.43 9.27
C VAL A 274 1.87 9.85 9.80
N LEU A 275 0.82 9.75 8.98
CA LEU A 275 -0.55 9.98 9.43
C LEU A 275 -0.97 8.94 10.48
N GLY A 276 -0.54 7.69 10.32
CA GLY A 276 -0.75 6.60 11.27
C GLY A 276 -0.11 6.87 12.62
N SER A 277 1.16 7.27 12.65
CA SER A 277 1.87 7.59 13.89
C SER A 277 1.29 8.82 14.60
N ALA A 278 0.99 9.89 13.86
CA ALA A 278 0.36 11.09 14.40
C ALA A 278 -1.05 10.80 14.95
N GLY A 279 -1.88 10.12 14.15
CA GLY A 279 -3.26 9.80 14.49
C GLY A 279 -3.36 8.88 15.70
N ILE A 280 -2.52 7.84 15.79
CA ILE A 280 -2.54 6.95 16.94
C ILE A 280 -2.08 7.67 18.21
N ALA A 281 -1.04 8.53 18.14
CA ALA A 281 -0.55 9.24 19.32
C ALA A 281 -1.63 10.17 19.91
N ALA A 282 -2.31 10.92 19.04
CA ALA A 282 -3.45 11.76 19.41
C ALA A 282 -4.59 10.92 20.00
N TYR A 283 -4.94 9.80 19.36
CA TYR A 283 -6.04 8.95 19.80
C TYR A 283 -5.75 8.23 21.12
N MET A 284 -4.54 7.70 21.31
CA MET A 284 -4.07 7.13 22.59
C MET A 284 -4.17 8.15 23.72
N THR A 285 -3.72 9.38 23.48
CA THR A 285 -3.80 10.47 24.49
C THR A 285 -5.25 10.75 24.88
N SER A 286 -6.15 10.82 23.89
CA SER A 286 -7.58 10.98 24.13
C SER A 286 -8.18 9.81 24.93
N ARG A 287 -7.83 8.56 24.60
CA ARG A 287 -8.30 7.37 25.33
C ARG A 287 -7.76 7.26 26.74
N ILE A 288 -6.49 7.59 26.95
CA ILE A 288 -5.89 7.68 28.29
C ILE A 288 -6.64 8.71 29.15
N GLY A 289 -6.96 9.88 28.60
CA GLY A 289 -7.72 10.91 29.31
C GLY A 289 -9.15 10.49 29.67
N ALA A 290 -9.80 9.71 28.81
CA ALA A 290 -11.15 9.20 29.04
C ALA A 290 -11.19 8.06 30.08
N GLU A 291 -10.27 7.10 29.98
CA GLU A 291 -10.23 5.90 30.85
C GLU A 291 -9.54 6.15 32.20
N MET A 292 -8.69 7.18 32.30
CA MET A 292 -8.00 7.55 33.54
C MET A 292 -8.13 9.04 33.86
N PRO A 293 -9.33 9.51 34.28
CA PRO A 293 -9.53 10.89 34.72
C PRO A 293 -8.57 11.21 35.89
N GLY A 294 -7.60 12.11 35.65
CA GLY A 294 -6.57 12.51 36.62
C GLY A 294 -5.16 11.97 36.34
N ALA A 295 -5.01 10.90 35.54
CA ALA A 295 -3.68 10.44 35.09
C ALA A 295 -3.13 11.27 33.91
N ALA A 296 -3.99 12.03 33.22
CA ALA A 296 -3.57 12.94 32.14
C ALA A 296 -2.55 14.01 32.61
N SER A 297 -2.56 14.36 33.90
CA SER A 297 -1.57 15.24 34.52
C SER A 297 -0.21 14.56 34.75
N ALA A 298 -0.19 13.23 34.75
CA ALA A 298 0.96 12.36 35.00
C ALA A 298 1.34 11.49 33.78
N ALA A 299 0.77 11.76 32.61
CA ALA A 299 1.17 11.09 31.38
C ALA A 299 2.67 11.33 31.14
N PRO A 300 3.47 10.29 30.85
CA PRO A 300 4.90 10.46 30.62
C PRO A 300 5.11 11.39 29.43
N ARG A 301 5.54 12.62 29.70
CA ARG A 301 5.97 13.61 28.69
C ARG A 301 7.39 13.35 28.18
N GLY A 302 7.91 12.12 28.35
CA GLY A 302 9.28 11.78 28.04
C GLY A 302 9.39 10.43 27.35
N GLU A 303 10.08 10.42 26.21
CA GLU A 303 10.60 9.22 25.57
C GLU A 303 11.53 8.50 26.58
N GLY A 304 11.14 7.29 27.01
CA GLY A 304 12.09 6.34 27.62
C GLY A 304 11.93 5.99 29.10
N ALA A 305 10.99 6.56 29.85
CA ALA A 305 10.70 6.09 31.21
C ALA A 305 9.44 5.22 31.23
N VAL A 306 9.62 3.90 31.29
CA VAL A 306 8.57 2.95 31.65
C VAL A 306 8.20 3.23 33.11
N ALA A 307 7.32 4.20 33.33
CA ALA A 307 6.73 4.42 34.64
C ALA A 307 5.90 3.17 34.95
N GLN A 308 6.38 2.35 35.90
CA GLN A 308 5.59 1.23 36.42
C GLN A 308 4.29 1.81 36.97
N LEU A 309 3.22 1.69 36.19
CA LEU A 309 1.91 2.14 36.63
C LEU A 309 1.50 1.27 37.84
N PRO A 310 0.92 1.88 38.89
CA PRO A 310 0.28 1.13 39.96
C PRO A 310 -0.71 0.10 39.40
N ALA A 311 -0.83 -1.06 40.04
CA ALA A 311 -1.66 -2.17 39.54
C ALA A 311 -3.12 -1.78 39.27
N PHE A 312 -3.67 -0.82 40.02
CA PHE A 312 -5.04 -0.35 39.81
C PHE A 312 -5.24 0.42 38.49
N LEU A 313 -4.16 0.94 37.88
CA LEU A 313 -4.20 1.61 36.57
C LEU A 313 -3.96 0.67 35.39
N HIS A 314 -3.62 -0.60 35.63
CA HIS A 314 -3.34 -1.56 34.54
C HIS A 314 -4.57 -1.84 33.69
N ALA A 315 -5.74 -2.03 34.32
CA ALA A 315 -6.99 -2.26 33.61
C ALA A 315 -7.44 -1.07 32.74
N PRO A 316 -7.55 0.17 33.27
CA PRO A 316 -7.95 1.31 32.43
C PRO A 316 -6.88 1.67 31.37
N PHE A 317 -5.60 1.46 31.65
CA PHE A 317 -4.55 1.63 30.63
C PHE A 317 -4.65 0.59 29.52
N ALA A 318 -4.89 -0.68 29.85
CA ALA A 318 -5.14 -1.73 28.87
C ALA A 318 -6.37 -1.42 28.00
N ALA A 319 -7.46 -0.94 28.61
CA ALA A 319 -8.65 -0.51 27.89
C ALA A 319 -8.36 0.64 26.92
N ALA A 320 -7.58 1.65 27.34
CA ALA A 320 -7.18 2.75 26.47
C ALA A 320 -6.34 2.25 25.27
N MET A 321 -5.39 1.34 25.48
CA MET A 321 -4.57 0.76 24.40
C MET A 321 -5.39 -0.14 23.46
N SER A 322 -6.31 -0.93 24.02
CA SER A 322 -7.26 -1.76 23.27
C SER A 322 -8.15 -0.91 22.37
N GLN A 323 -8.77 0.14 22.92
CA GLN A 323 -9.59 1.07 22.14
C GLN A 323 -8.76 1.81 21.08
N ALA A 324 -7.51 2.16 21.40
CA ALA A 324 -6.60 2.77 20.43
C ALA A 324 -6.32 1.85 19.23
N MET A 325 -6.19 0.54 19.47
CA MET A 325 -5.96 -0.48 18.43
C MET A 325 -7.13 -0.61 17.44
N LEU A 326 -8.34 -0.17 17.81
CA LEU A 326 -9.47 -0.15 16.88
C LEU A 326 -9.32 0.87 15.75
N LEU A 327 -8.52 1.92 15.92
CA LEU A 327 -8.26 2.90 14.87
C LEU A 327 -7.57 2.27 13.64
N PRO A 328 -6.41 1.59 13.76
CA PRO A 328 -5.81 0.90 12.62
C PRO A 328 -6.70 -0.23 12.08
N ALA A 329 -7.50 -0.89 12.93
CA ALA A 329 -8.45 -1.91 12.48
C ALA A 329 -9.55 -1.31 11.59
N PHE A 330 -10.11 -0.16 11.98
CA PHE A 330 -11.09 0.57 11.18
C PHE A 330 -10.47 1.08 9.86
N VAL A 331 -9.26 1.63 9.93
CA VAL A 331 -8.57 2.11 8.72
C VAL A 331 -8.27 0.97 7.74
N ALA A 332 -7.97 -0.24 8.23
CA ALA A 332 -7.78 -1.42 7.39
C ALA A 332 -9.01 -1.76 6.52
N LEU A 333 -10.23 -1.42 6.96
CA LEU A 333 -11.46 -1.62 6.19
C LEU A 333 -11.48 -0.79 4.90
N PHE A 334 -10.87 0.40 4.88
CA PHE A 334 -10.73 1.19 3.65
C PHE A 334 -9.86 0.46 2.63
N GLY A 335 -8.88 -0.34 3.08
CA GLY A 335 -8.08 -1.18 2.22
C GLY A 335 -8.89 -2.34 1.63
N VAL A 336 -9.83 -2.91 2.39
CA VAL A 336 -10.79 -3.91 1.87
C VAL A 336 -11.66 -3.27 0.79
N VAL A 337 -12.23 -2.08 1.06
CA VAL A 337 -13.05 -1.35 0.08
C VAL A 337 -12.24 -1.03 -1.16
N ALA A 338 -11.02 -0.49 -1.01
CA ALA A 338 -10.13 -0.20 -2.14
C ALA A 338 -9.84 -1.45 -2.98
N ALA A 339 -9.65 -2.61 -2.33
CA ALA A 339 -9.39 -3.86 -3.02
C ALA A 339 -10.58 -4.31 -3.87
N LEU A 340 -11.82 -4.11 -3.41
CA LEU A 340 -13.04 -4.50 -4.15
C LEU A 340 -13.22 -3.74 -5.46
N PHE A 341 -12.66 -2.53 -5.57
CA PHE A 341 -12.73 -1.71 -6.77
C PHE A 341 -11.56 -1.91 -7.74
N LEU A 342 -10.60 -2.79 -7.42
CA LEU A 342 -9.51 -3.12 -8.33
C LEU A 342 -10.08 -3.83 -9.57
N LEU A 343 -9.70 -3.33 -10.74
CA LEU A 343 -10.16 -3.83 -12.04
C LEU A 343 -9.35 -5.04 -12.49
N GLY A 344 -8.10 -5.16 -12.03
CA GLY A 344 -7.21 -6.25 -12.34
C GLY A 344 -6.86 -6.36 -13.83
N PHE A 345 -6.60 -7.58 -14.29
CA PHE A 345 -5.82 -7.79 -15.53
C PHE A 345 -6.62 -7.69 -16.82
N ASP A 346 -7.95 -7.59 -16.75
CA ASP A 346 -8.84 -7.66 -17.91
C ASP A 346 -9.34 -6.27 -18.39
N ALA A 347 -8.92 -5.18 -17.74
CA ALA A 347 -9.27 -3.84 -18.17
C ALA A 347 -8.45 -3.40 -19.40
N GLU A 348 -9.07 -2.67 -20.33
CA GLU A 348 -8.35 -2.03 -21.43
C GLU A 348 -7.16 -1.22 -20.88
N PRO A 349 -5.93 -1.42 -21.39
CA PRO A 349 -4.77 -0.71 -20.89
C PRO A 349 -4.99 0.79 -21.05
N ALA A 350 -4.92 1.56 -19.96
CA ALA A 350 -5.04 3.02 -19.98
C ALA A 350 -3.98 3.70 -20.89
N PHE A 351 -2.96 2.94 -21.27
CA PHE A 351 -1.85 3.34 -22.14
C PHE A 351 -1.76 2.50 -23.43
N ALA A 352 -2.85 1.86 -23.86
CA ALA A 352 -2.87 1.17 -25.15
C ALA A 352 -2.41 2.15 -26.25
N PRO A 353 -1.47 1.77 -27.14
CA PRO A 353 -1.19 2.56 -28.32
C PRO A 353 -2.50 2.77 -29.07
N ASN A 354 -2.76 4.00 -29.56
CA ASN A 354 -3.84 4.18 -30.54
C ASN A 354 -3.60 3.13 -31.63
N PRO A 355 -4.60 2.31 -32.01
CA PRO A 355 -4.46 1.51 -33.21
C PRO A 355 -4.14 2.51 -34.31
N GLU A 356 -2.92 2.42 -34.87
CA GLU A 356 -2.64 3.13 -36.11
C GLU A 356 -3.76 2.75 -37.07
N PRO A 357 -4.33 3.70 -37.83
CA PRO A 357 -5.24 3.35 -38.90
C PRO A 357 -4.58 2.23 -39.66
N TYR A 358 -5.20 1.06 -39.69
CA TYR A 358 -4.72 -0.04 -40.51
C TYR A 358 -4.85 0.46 -41.95
N LEU A 359 -3.77 1.05 -42.46
CA LEU A 359 -3.62 1.36 -43.86
C LEU A 359 -3.52 0.00 -44.54
N ASP A 360 -4.65 -0.48 -45.06
CA ASP A 360 -4.65 -1.67 -45.90
C ASP A 360 -3.69 -1.39 -47.06
N PRO A 361 -2.58 -2.13 -47.22
CA PRO A 361 -1.66 -1.93 -48.33
C PRO A 361 -2.27 -2.27 -49.70
N ARG A 362 -3.56 -2.62 -49.75
CA ARG A 362 -4.33 -2.93 -50.96
C ARG A 362 -5.30 -1.84 -51.39
N ASP A 363 -5.47 -0.76 -50.62
CA ASP A 363 -6.27 0.40 -51.03
C ASP A 363 -5.40 1.45 -51.76
N ASP A 364 -4.58 0.97 -52.70
CA ASP A 364 -3.84 1.79 -53.70
C ASP A 364 -4.65 1.89 -55.02
N ASP A 365 -5.93 1.54 -54.99
CA ASP A 365 -6.85 1.78 -56.11
C ASP A 365 -7.50 3.16 -55.93
N ASP A 366 -7.14 4.07 -56.83
CA ASP A 366 -7.76 5.36 -57.08
C ASP A 366 -9.29 5.30 -56.96
N ASP A 367 -9.86 5.77 -55.85
CA ASP A 367 -11.24 6.25 -55.80
C ASP A 367 -11.36 7.39 -54.77
N ASP A 368 -11.49 8.61 -55.28
CA ASP A 368 -11.84 9.83 -54.55
C ASP A 368 -13.19 9.66 -53.80
N TYR A 369 -13.15 9.14 -52.57
CA TYR A 369 -14.29 9.26 -51.66
C TYR A 369 -14.16 10.53 -50.82
N VAL A 370 -14.81 11.59 -51.29
CA VAL A 370 -15.10 12.78 -50.48
C VAL A 370 -16.16 12.38 -49.44
N GLU A 371 -15.74 12.15 -48.20
CA GLU A 371 -16.67 11.98 -47.08
C GLU A 371 -17.34 13.33 -46.77
N PHE A 372 -18.54 13.54 -47.32
CA PHE A 372 -19.41 14.63 -46.92
C PHE A 372 -19.93 14.37 -45.51
N THR A 373 -19.34 15.00 -44.50
CA THR A 373 -19.96 15.14 -43.18
C THR A 373 -21.24 15.98 -43.32
N VAL A 374 -22.40 15.34 -43.36
CA VAL A 374 -23.69 16.02 -43.25
C VAL A 374 -23.90 16.44 -41.80
N SER A 375 -23.69 17.73 -41.52
CA SER A 375 -24.07 18.36 -40.26
C SER A 375 -25.59 18.55 -40.23
N HIS A 376 -26.31 17.75 -39.43
CA HIS A 376 -27.72 18.03 -39.10
C HIS A 376 -27.79 19.02 -37.92
N HIS A 377 -28.30 20.21 -38.22
CA HIS A 377 -28.75 21.22 -37.27
C HIS A 377 -30.19 21.61 -37.63
N GLY A 378 -31.11 21.49 -36.66
CA GLY A 378 -32.40 22.22 -36.67
C GLY A 378 -33.68 21.41 -36.53
N SER A 379 -34.15 21.29 -35.27
CA SER A 379 -35.51 21.58 -34.75
C SER A 379 -36.80 21.12 -35.45
N ASP A 380 -37.62 20.44 -34.63
CA ASP A 380 -39.08 20.54 -34.40
C ASP A 380 -40.09 20.09 -35.49
N ASP A 381 -40.75 18.94 -35.27
CA ASP A 381 -42.19 18.82 -34.94
C ASP A 381 -42.64 17.33 -34.86
N GLU A 382 -43.30 16.98 -33.74
CA GLU A 382 -44.00 15.72 -33.37
C GLU A 382 -45.34 15.53 -34.13
N PRO A 383 -46.19 14.49 -33.86
CA PRO A 383 -45.99 13.06 -33.54
C PRO A 383 -46.94 12.13 -34.36
N ASP A 384 -46.86 10.79 -34.19
CA ASP A 384 -47.99 9.89 -33.88
C ASP A 384 -47.63 8.39 -33.94
N ASP A 385 -47.71 7.78 -32.76
CA ASP A 385 -48.32 6.51 -32.33
C ASP A 385 -48.14 5.13 -33.04
N GLU A 386 -47.84 4.18 -32.13
CA GLU A 386 -48.33 2.80 -31.98
C GLU A 386 -47.59 1.58 -32.59
N ALA A 387 -47.28 0.68 -31.63
CA ALA A 387 -47.36 -0.79 -31.67
C ALA A 387 -46.04 -1.62 -31.73
N ALA A 388 -45.46 -1.77 -30.55
CA ALA A 388 -45.28 -3.04 -29.80
C ALA A 388 -44.65 -4.31 -30.42
N THR A 389 -43.86 -4.95 -29.55
CA THR A 389 -43.49 -6.38 -29.41
C THR A 389 -42.18 -6.92 -30.03
N ASP A 390 -41.19 -7.04 -29.14
CA ASP A 390 -40.59 -8.29 -28.65
C ASP A 390 -39.85 -9.20 -29.64
N VAL A 391 -38.53 -9.38 -29.43
CA VAL A 391 -37.89 -10.68 -29.10
C VAL A 391 -36.36 -10.50 -29.12
N PHE A 392 -35.79 -10.65 -27.93
CA PHE A 392 -34.37 -10.85 -27.65
C PHE A 392 -33.94 -12.25 -28.15
N ARG A 393 -32.99 -12.34 -29.08
CA ARG A 393 -32.23 -13.58 -29.36
C ARG A 393 -30.74 -13.26 -29.49
N ALA A 394 -29.94 -13.87 -28.62
CA ALA A 394 -28.48 -13.82 -28.60
C ALA A 394 -27.85 -14.56 -29.81
N PRO A 395 -26.65 -14.17 -30.30
CA PRO A 395 -25.93 -14.96 -31.30
C PRO A 395 -24.86 -15.88 -30.67
N ALA A 396 -25.08 -17.17 -30.90
CA ALA A 396 -24.14 -18.24 -31.28
C ALA A 396 -22.61 -18.04 -31.07
N TRP A 397 -22.08 -18.61 -29.98
CA TRP A 397 -20.65 -18.93 -29.83
C TRP A 397 -20.37 -20.40 -29.48
N GLU A 398 -21.38 -21.26 -29.42
CA GLU A 398 -21.22 -22.67 -28.99
C GLU A 398 -20.87 -23.68 -30.10
N ASN A 399 -20.80 -23.28 -31.39
CA ASN A 399 -20.60 -24.24 -32.48
C ASN A 399 -19.17 -24.35 -33.04
N LEU A 400 -18.18 -23.59 -32.53
CA LEU A 400 -16.83 -23.57 -33.11
C LEU A 400 -15.84 -24.60 -32.49
N TYR A 401 -16.24 -25.35 -31.46
CA TYR A 401 -15.38 -26.36 -30.83
C TYR A 401 -15.56 -27.79 -31.37
N ALA A 402 -16.66 -28.08 -32.06
CA ALA A 402 -16.94 -29.42 -32.60
C ALA A 402 -16.34 -29.64 -34.00
N GLU A 403 -16.10 -28.57 -34.76
CA GLU A 403 -15.62 -28.65 -36.15
C GLU A 403 -14.09 -28.75 -36.26
N PHE A 404 -13.35 -28.32 -35.23
CA PHE A 404 -11.87 -28.35 -35.24
C PHE A 404 -11.26 -29.70 -34.80
N MET A 405 -12.05 -30.59 -34.19
CA MET A 405 -11.57 -31.89 -33.67
C MET A 405 -11.87 -33.08 -34.60
N ALA A 406 -12.53 -32.86 -35.74
CA ALA A 406 -12.94 -33.93 -36.66
C ALA A 406 -11.98 -34.15 -37.85
N GLU A 407 -10.92 -33.34 -38.01
CA GLU A 407 -10.08 -33.35 -39.22
C GLU A 407 -8.61 -33.78 -38.99
N SER A 408 -8.31 -34.50 -37.89
CA SER A 408 -6.93 -34.95 -37.60
C SER A 408 -6.71 -36.47 -37.46
N ASP A 409 -7.68 -37.33 -37.79
CA ASP A 409 -7.48 -38.79 -37.78
C ASP A 409 -8.04 -39.44 -39.05
N GLY A 410 -7.15 -39.85 -39.98
CA GLY A 410 -7.61 -40.40 -41.26
C GLY A 410 -6.57 -40.91 -42.26
N THR A 411 -5.72 -41.86 -41.83
CA THR A 411 -5.16 -42.97 -42.65
C THR A 411 -4.19 -42.70 -43.81
N ALA A 412 -2.96 -43.23 -43.64
CA ALA A 412 -2.01 -43.57 -44.70
C ALA A 412 -2.32 -44.96 -45.30
N PRO A 413 -1.95 -45.24 -46.58
CA PRO A 413 -1.71 -46.59 -47.04
C PRO A 413 -0.20 -46.88 -47.25
N ARG A 414 0.14 -48.13 -46.97
CA ARG A 414 1.39 -48.83 -47.27
C ARG A 414 1.55 -49.00 -48.79
N ASP A 415 2.74 -48.70 -49.32
CA ASP A 415 3.74 -49.65 -49.82
C ASP A 415 5.05 -48.93 -50.17
#